data_AF-A0A0D2C3V7-F1
#
_entry.id   AF-A0A0D2C3V7-F1
#
_cell.length_a   1.000
_cell.length_b   1.000
_cell.length_c   1.000
_cell.angle_alpha   90.00
_cell.angle_beta   90.00
_cell.angle_gamma   90.00
#
_symmetry.space_group_name_H-M   'P 1'
#
loop_
_entity.id
_entity.type
_entity.pdbx_description
1 polymer ?
#
loop_
_entity_poly.entity_id
_entity_poly.type
_entity_poly.pdbx_seq_one_letter_code
_entity_poly.pdbx_strand_id
1 'polypeptide(L)'
;MSPNDGENIANDGDEPSLSKPLFEDIGPLSDPLERQAIFAALDSYYQYRKNTHYNTTHRRRQNLYALPSSQWQLLSKPPISLLDTLSAIDDAIDYNADLADAILDLGLSSFGLDEQQRQQSNDPALTWRGAAKPNDLSKAHSTIRQFYRDWSYEGFTLEVKPLLDTVLSDLQANLPLNPTSTTTTPAAPPPPELLLPGAGLGRLLFELCRAGYNATGNEISYHQLLASNFILNCTTHEDQYAIYPSATTFTNVTSRRNQLRRHTIPDVHPATAIQARLDHGLPVGEMNMAAGDFILSYSTAECRHAFDGVVSVFFIDTAPNLIRYIETVRNCLRPGGVWINIGPLLWHFDDRVHGGDKNSNDKSNGDDDDDNDDDVDRNNETDANTHPHSHSHDAQRHHSPPHGRPHPHPHQRTHPAEIEDKGIAEPGSFELCDEEVIQLLSQCGFEILRHEILGGDEDENAIDPASTTASRAPFGFGLGYMQDPSSLLQNRYRCSHWVARRKA
;
A
#
# COMPACT_ATOMS: atom_id res chain seq x y z
N MET A 1 11.98 -79.21 19.26
CA MET A 1 11.34 -78.57 20.43
C MET A 1 11.68 -77.10 20.37
N SER A 2 10.66 -76.24 20.36
CA SER A 2 10.73 -74.77 20.35
C SER A 2 11.44 -74.21 21.61
N PRO A 3 11.63 -72.87 21.75
CA PRO A 3 12.54 -71.98 21.01
C PRO A 3 13.29 -71.00 21.96
N ASN A 4 13.93 -69.96 21.40
CA ASN A 4 14.51 -68.69 21.95
C ASN A 4 16.01 -68.55 21.65
N ASP A 5 16.58 -67.41 21.24
CA ASP A 5 16.13 -66.05 20.93
C ASP A 5 17.14 -65.49 19.92
N GLY A 6 16.69 -64.77 18.90
CA GLY A 6 17.55 -64.09 17.94
C GLY A 6 17.09 -62.65 17.77
N GLU A 7 17.79 -61.73 18.44
CA GLU A 7 17.64 -60.29 18.31
C GLU A 7 17.79 -59.87 16.83
N ASN A 8 16.79 -59.15 16.32
CA ASN A 8 16.91 -58.37 15.09
C ASN A 8 16.74 -56.90 15.47
N ILE A 9 17.81 -56.15 15.26
CA ILE A 9 17.93 -54.72 15.46
C ILE A 9 17.01 -54.02 14.44
N ALA A 10 15.96 -53.36 14.92
CA ALA A 10 15.19 -52.42 14.14
C ALA A 10 15.73 -51.00 14.42
N ASN A 11 16.08 -50.32 13.34
CA ASN A 11 16.46 -48.92 13.30
C ASN A 11 15.20 -48.07 13.59
N ASP A 12 15.09 -47.48 14.78
CA ASP A 12 14.16 -46.38 15.02
C ASP A 12 14.76 -45.11 14.40
N GLY A 13 14.28 -44.79 13.19
CA GLY A 13 14.43 -43.48 12.59
C GLY A 13 13.18 -42.65 12.87
N ASP A 14 13.06 -42.11 14.08
CA ASP A 14 12.18 -40.99 14.35
C ASP A 14 12.89 -39.71 13.87
N GLU A 15 12.60 -39.27 12.65
CA GLU A 15 12.75 -37.86 12.31
C GLU A 15 11.62 -37.08 12.99
N PRO A 16 11.92 -36.01 13.74
CA PRO A 16 10.87 -35.20 14.34
C PRO A 16 10.12 -34.49 13.22
N SER A 17 8.82 -34.75 13.09
CA SER A 17 7.92 -33.98 12.23
C SER A 17 8.03 -32.51 12.61
N LEU A 18 8.54 -31.67 11.70
CA LEU A 18 8.47 -30.22 11.84
C LEU A 18 7.00 -29.81 11.96
N SER A 19 6.55 -29.53 13.17
CA SER A 19 5.27 -28.87 13.43
C SER A 19 5.30 -27.52 12.73
N LYS A 20 4.47 -27.36 11.69
CA LYS A 20 4.31 -26.10 10.95
C LYS A 20 3.42 -25.14 11.76
N PRO A 21 3.95 -24.05 12.35
CA PRO A 21 3.17 -23.13 13.20
C PRO A 21 2.04 -22.41 12.43
N LEU A 22 2.13 -22.36 11.11
CA LEU A 22 1.14 -21.76 10.20
C LEU A 22 -0.24 -22.44 10.20
N PHE A 23 -0.33 -23.67 10.72
CA PHE A 23 -1.56 -24.48 10.72
C PHE A 23 -2.09 -24.80 12.12
N GLU A 24 -1.53 -24.21 13.18
CA GLU A 24 -2.15 -24.22 14.52
C GLU A 24 -3.26 -23.14 14.59
N ASP A 25 -4.18 -23.25 15.56
CA ASP A 25 -5.43 -22.47 15.77
C ASP A 25 -5.28 -20.92 15.81
N ILE A 26 -4.11 -20.36 15.46
CA ILE A 26 -3.72 -18.94 15.56
C ILE A 26 -2.95 -18.45 14.28
N GLY A 27 -2.82 -19.25 13.21
CA GLY A 27 -2.14 -18.80 11.97
C GLY A 27 -2.97 -17.82 11.13
N PRO A 28 -2.36 -16.98 10.26
CA PRO A 28 -3.09 -15.94 9.50
C PRO A 28 -4.12 -16.50 8.49
N LEU A 29 -4.02 -17.79 8.13
CA LEU A 29 -5.04 -18.46 7.31
C LEU A 29 -6.25 -18.95 8.11
N SER A 30 -6.22 -18.85 9.44
CA SER A 30 -7.31 -19.26 10.33
C SER A 30 -8.44 -18.21 10.38
N ASP A 31 -8.11 -16.92 10.32
CA ASP A 31 -9.10 -15.85 10.15
C ASP A 31 -9.60 -15.83 8.69
N PRO A 32 -10.93 -16.01 8.46
CA PRO A 32 -11.51 -15.96 7.13
C PRO A 32 -11.26 -14.65 6.37
N LEU A 33 -11.23 -13.50 7.05
CA LEU A 33 -11.04 -12.19 6.40
C LEU A 33 -9.58 -12.01 5.98
N GLU A 34 -8.65 -12.29 6.88
CA GLU A 34 -7.22 -12.26 6.61
C GLU A 34 -6.85 -13.26 5.49
N ARG A 35 -7.35 -14.50 5.55
CA ARG A 35 -7.16 -15.49 4.48
C ARG A 35 -7.66 -14.99 3.14
N GLN A 36 -8.82 -14.33 3.10
CA GLN A 36 -9.37 -13.79 1.86
C GLN A 36 -8.42 -12.72 1.27
N ALA A 37 -7.89 -11.82 2.09
CA ALA A 37 -6.95 -10.79 1.66
C ALA A 37 -5.63 -11.39 1.13
N ILE A 38 -5.07 -12.39 1.84
CA ILE A 38 -3.87 -13.11 1.41
C ILE A 38 -4.10 -13.79 0.06
N PHE A 39 -5.22 -14.50 -0.09
CA PHE A 39 -5.51 -15.24 -1.32
C PHE A 39 -5.76 -14.29 -2.50
N ALA A 40 -6.44 -13.18 -2.27
CA ALA A 40 -6.62 -12.15 -3.29
C ALA A 40 -5.28 -11.59 -3.77
N ALA A 41 -4.33 -11.31 -2.86
CA ALA A 41 -2.99 -10.85 -3.21
C ALA A 41 -2.16 -11.89 -3.98
N LEU A 42 -2.19 -13.15 -3.54
CA LEU A 42 -1.48 -14.23 -4.25
C LEU A 42 -2.06 -14.43 -5.66
N ASP A 43 -3.38 -14.47 -5.78
CA ASP A 43 -4.04 -14.65 -7.07
C ASP A 43 -3.85 -13.46 -8.01
N SER A 44 -3.78 -12.23 -7.48
CA SER A 44 -3.53 -11.06 -8.30
C SER A 44 -2.12 -11.05 -8.90
N TYR A 45 -1.08 -11.41 -8.13
CA TYR A 45 0.27 -11.61 -8.67
C TYR A 45 0.32 -12.75 -9.69
N TYR A 46 -0.31 -13.89 -9.41
CA TYR A 46 -0.40 -15.01 -10.35
C TYR A 46 -1.04 -14.62 -11.68
N GLN A 47 -2.07 -13.78 -11.63
CA GLN A 47 -2.76 -13.33 -12.84
C GLN A 47 -2.06 -12.16 -13.54
N TYR A 48 -1.08 -11.51 -12.91
CA TYR A 48 -0.43 -10.28 -13.38
C TYR A 48 0.00 -10.36 -14.84
N ARG A 49 0.83 -11.37 -15.20
CA ARG A 49 1.37 -11.51 -16.56
C ARG A 49 0.26 -11.55 -17.60
N LYS A 50 -0.67 -12.48 -17.43
CA LYS A 50 -1.76 -12.73 -18.39
C LYS A 50 -2.67 -11.51 -18.51
N ASN A 51 -3.08 -10.91 -17.39
CA ASN A 51 -3.97 -9.75 -17.39
C ASN A 51 -3.29 -8.53 -18.00
N THR A 52 -2.01 -8.30 -17.70
CA THR A 52 -1.26 -7.17 -18.26
C THR A 52 -1.13 -7.28 -19.78
N HIS A 53 -0.70 -8.42 -20.33
CA HIS A 53 -0.65 -8.59 -21.78
C HIS A 53 -2.02 -8.42 -22.43
N TYR A 54 -3.07 -8.98 -21.83
CA TYR A 54 -4.42 -8.87 -22.38
C TYR A 54 -4.90 -7.42 -22.43
N ASN A 55 -4.83 -6.71 -21.30
CA ASN A 55 -5.34 -5.35 -21.15
C ASN A 55 -4.47 -4.30 -21.85
N THR A 56 -3.16 -4.53 -21.91
CA THR A 56 -2.21 -3.58 -22.50
C THR A 56 -2.05 -3.81 -24.00
N THR A 57 -1.51 -4.95 -24.44
CA THR A 57 -1.05 -5.11 -25.83
C THR A 57 -2.04 -5.87 -26.70
N HIS A 58 -2.72 -6.91 -26.18
CA HIS A 58 -3.64 -7.74 -26.96
C HIS A 58 -4.83 -6.93 -27.50
N ARG A 59 -5.55 -6.22 -26.63
CA ARG A 59 -6.66 -5.34 -27.04
C ARG A 59 -6.21 -4.27 -28.03
N ARG A 60 -5.01 -3.69 -27.84
CA ARG A 60 -4.45 -2.68 -28.76
C ARG A 60 -4.13 -3.27 -30.13
N ARG A 61 -3.66 -4.51 -30.22
CA ARG A 61 -3.49 -5.22 -31.50
C ARG A 61 -4.83 -5.47 -32.18
N GLN A 62 -5.84 -5.92 -31.45
CA GLN A 62 -7.19 -6.11 -32.00
C GLN A 62 -7.74 -4.79 -32.60
N ASN A 63 -7.62 -3.69 -31.86
CA ASN A 63 -8.04 -2.37 -32.34
C ASN A 63 -7.25 -1.91 -33.57
N LEU A 64 -5.94 -2.14 -33.58
CA LEU A 64 -5.06 -1.84 -34.72
C LEU A 64 -5.47 -2.63 -35.98
N TYR A 65 -5.81 -3.90 -35.84
CA TYR A 65 -6.26 -4.75 -36.97
C TYR A 65 -7.69 -4.44 -37.43
N ALA A 66 -8.52 -3.85 -36.57
CA ALA A 66 -9.87 -3.42 -36.93
C ALA A 66 -9.90 -2.14 -37.78
N LEU A 67 -8.78 -1.41 -37.90
CA LEU A 67 -8.68 -0.23 -38.75
C LEU A 67 -8.79 -0.57 -40.24
N PRO A 68 -9.25 0.38 -41.08
CA PRO A 68 -9.14 0.27 -42.53
C PRO A 68 -7.71 -0.11 -42.97
N SER A 69 -7.58 -0.98 -43.97
CA SER A 69 -6.28 -1.57 -44.34
C SER A 69 -5.20 -0.54 -44.65
N SER A 70 -5.55 0.62 -45.24
CA SER A 70 -4.60 1.69 -45.51
C SER A 70 -4.04 2.33 -44.24
N GLN A 71 -4.85 2.48 -43.19
CA GLN A 71 -4.45 3.05 -41.90
C GLN A 71 -3.62 2.05 -41.09
N TRP A 72 -4.06 0.80 -41.01
CA TRP A 72 -3.30 -0.26 -40.36
C TRP A 72 -1.90 -0.42 -40.97
N GLN A 73 -1.79 -0.44 -42.31
CA GLN A 73 -0.50 -0.53 -43.01
C GLN A 73 0.39 0.70 -42.79
N LEU A 74 -0.21 1.89 -42.68
CA LEU A 74 0.53 3.13 -42.37
C LEU A 74 1.17 3.04 -40.98
N LEU A 75 0.40 2.59 -39.98
CA LEU A 75 0.88 2.49 -38.59
C LEU A 75 1.88 1.34 -38.38
N SER A 76 1.80 0.29 -39.18
CA SER A 76 2.64 -0.91 -39.04
C SER A 76 3.98 -0.82 -39.78
N LYS A 77 4.24 0.24 -40.55
CA LYS A 77 5.47 0.43 -41.32
C LYS A 77 6.34 1.55 -40.73
N PRO A 78 7.65 1.59 -41.05
CA PRO A 78 8.50 2.72 -40.70
C PRO A 78 7.94 4.04 -41.24
N PRO A 79 8.06 5.15 -40.48
CA PRO A 79 8.81 5.27 -39.22
C PRO A 79 8.01 4.93 -37.95
N ILE A 80 6.73 4.54 -38.04
CA ILE A 80 5.86 4.34 -36.86
C ILE A 80 6.06 2.96 -36.24
N SER A 81 6.01 1.88 -37.04
CA SER A 81 6.28 0.51 -36.60
C SER A 81 5.55 0.10 -35.31
N LEU A 82 4.23 0.34 -35.24
CA LEU A 82 3.46 0.15 -34.02
C LEU A 82 3.45 -1.32 -33.51
N LEU A 83 3.53 -2.30 -34.42
CA LEU A 83 3.61 -3.71 -34.04
C LEU A 83 4.93 -4.05 -33.32
N ASP A 84 6.04 -3.45 -33.75
CA ASP A 84 7.34 -3.60 -33.10
C ASP A 84 7.29 -2.95 -31.70
N THR A 85 6.66 -1.79 -31.59
CA THR A 85 6.40 -1.11 -30.31
C THR A 85 5.61 -2.00 -29.35
N LEU A 86 4.49 -2.58 -29.80
CA LEU A 86 3.67 -3.45 -28.94
C LEU A 86 4.42 -4.74 -28.55
N SER A 87 5.33 -5.22 -29.38
CA SER A 87 6.16 -6.39 -29.05
C SER A 87 7.22 -6.05 -28.01
N ALA A 88 7.87 -4.88 -28.12
CA ALA A 88 8.78 -4.39 -27.09
C ALA A 88 8.07 -4.11 -25.75
N ILE A 89 6.79 -3.72 -25.79
CA ILE A 89 5.96 -3.59 -24.58
C ILE A 89 5.62 -4.96 -23.99
N ASP A 90 5.39 -6.00 -24.79
CA ASP A 90 5.25 -7.36 -24.26
C ASP A 90 6.51 -7.79 -23.51
N ASP A 91 7.69 -7.59 -24.10
CA ASP A 91 8.96 -7.90 -23.42
C ASP A 91 9.08 -7.14 -22.09
N ALA A 92 8.70 -5.86 -22.06
CA ALA A 92 8.72 -5.04 -20.85
C ALA A 92 7.72 -5.52 -19.78
N ILE A 93 6.53 -5.98 -20.19
CA ILE A 93 5.54 -6.61 -19.31
C ILE A 93 6.10 -7.90 -18.71
N ASP A 94 6.82 -8.70 -19.51
CA ASP A 94 7.41 -9.95 -19.04
C ASP A 94 8.44 -9.72 -17.93
N TYR A 95 9.27 -8.67 -18.01
CA TYR A 95 10.18 -8.30 -16.92
C TYR A 95 9.45 -7.90 -15.62
N ASN A 96 8.39 -7.10 -15.73
CA ASN A 96 7.56 -6.75 -14.58
C ASN A 96 6.86 -7.99 -13.99
N ALA A 97 6.45 -8.91 -14.85
CA ALA A 97 5.81 -10.16 -14.45
C ALA A 97 6.78 -11.14 -13.79
N ASP A 98 8.05 -11.18 -14.19
CA ASP A 98 9.08 -11.98 -13.50
C ASP A 98 9.23 -11.54 -12.03
N LEU A 99 9.12 -10.24 -11.75
CA LEU A 99 9.08 -9.72 -10.38
C LEU A 99 7.81 -10.16 -9.63
N ALA A 100 6.64 -10.06 -10.28
CA ALA A 100 5.38 -10.52 -9.69
C ALA A 100 5.40 -12.02 -9.37
N ASP A 101 5.96 -12.84 -10.27
CA ASP A 101 6.11 -14.28 -10.08
C ASP A 101 7.06 -14.60 -8.90
N ALA A 102 8.16 -13.84 -8.74
CA ALA A 102 9.06 -14.02 -7.60
C ALA A 102 8.40 -13.66 -6.26
N ILE A 103 7.55 -12.62 -6.22
CA ILE A 103 6.76 -12.26 -5.03
C ILE A 103 5.72 -13.34 -4.72
N LEU A 104 5.06 -13.86 -5.76
CA LEU A 104 4.12 -14.97 -5.63
C LEU A 104 4.78 -16.21 -5.05
N ASP A 105 5.93 -16.62 -5.57
CA ASP A 105 6.67 -17.80 -5.11
C ASP A 105 7.06 -17.68 -3.63
N LEU A 106 7.49 -16.49 -3.21
CA LEU A 106 7.73 -16.18 -1.80
C LEU A 106 6.45 -16.31 -0.97
N GLY A 107 5.35 -15.73 -1.43
CA GLY A 107 4.06 -15.76 -0.73
C GLY A 107 3.53 -17.18 -0.56
N LEU A 108 3.51 -17.97 -1.64
CA LEU A 108 3.09 -19.37 -1.62
C LEU A 108 3.93 -20.19 -0.64
N SER A 109 5.25 -19.98 -0.64
CA SER A 109 6.16 -20.66 0.28
C SER A 109 5.92 -20.24 1.74
N SER A 110 5.75 -18.94 1.97
CA SER A 110 5.53 -18.36 3.31
C SER A 110 4.25 -18.85 3.96
N PHE A 111 3.21 -19.13 3.18
CA PHE A 111 1.93 -19.64 3.66
C PHE A 111 1.75 -21.15 3.53
N GLY A 112 2.77 -21.89 3.07
CA GLY A 112 2.70 -23.34 2.89
C GLY A 112 1.69 -23.78 1.80
N LEU A 113 1.51 -22.97 0.76
CA LEU A 113 0.56 -23.18 -0.34
C LEU A 113 1.25 -23.64 -1.63
N ASP A 114 2.42 -24.27 -1.52
CA ASP A 114 3.19 -24.73 -2.65
C ASP A 114 2.44 -25.76 -3.54
N GLU A 115 2.83 -25.83 -4.80
CA GLU A 115 2.16 -26.66 -5.82
C GLU A 115 2.19 -28.17 -5.46
N GLN A 116 3.17 -28.59 -4.67
CA GLN A 116 3.33 -29.99 -4.22
C GLN A 116 2.30 -30.34 -3.13
N GLN A 117 2.02 -29.44 -2.19
CA GLN A 117 1.00 -29.60 -1.15
C GLN A 117 -0.42 -29.52 -1.73
N ARG A 118 -0.64 -28.71 -2.77
CA ARG A 118 -1.92 -28.66 -3.50
C ARG A 118 -2.30 -30.01 -4.11
N GLN A 119 -1.36 -30.72 -4.74
CA GLN A 119 -1.65 -32.02 -5.36
C GLN A 119 -2.05 -33.10 -4.32
N GLN A 120 -1.74 -32.87 -3.05
CA GLN A 120 -2.04 -33.77 -1.94
C GLN A 120 -3.29 -33.36 -1.15
N SER A 121 -3.69 -32.09 -1.21
CA SER A 121 -4.86 -31.55 -0.50
C SER A 121 -6.00 -31.20 -1.45
N ASN A 122 -7.13 -31.90 -1.32
CA ASN A 122 -8.39 -31.55 -1.99
C ASN A 122 -9.23 -30.56 -1.17
N ASP A 123 -8.64 -29.85 -0.20
CA ASP A 123 -9.37 -28.91 0.66
C ASP A 123 -9.76 -27.63 -0.12
N PRO A 124 -11.06 -27.38 -0.35
CA PRO A 124 -11.51 -26.15 -1.01
C PRO A 124 -11.08 -24.88 -0.27
N ALA A 125 -10.87 -24.94 1.05
CA ALA A 125 -10.47 -23.80 1.87
C ALA A 125 -9.04 -23.30 1.59
N LEU A 126 -8.20 -24.10 0.91
CA LEU A 126 -6.84 -23.74 0.49
C LEU A 126 -6.77 -23.31 -0.99
N THR A 127 -7.91 -23.16 -1.65
CA THR A 127 -7.98 -22.72 -3.04
C THR A 127 -7.84 -21.21 -3.11
N TRP A 128 -6.60 -20.72 -3.29
CA TRP A 128 -6.31 -19.30 -3.46
C TRP A 128 -6.59 -18.76 -4.87
N ARG A 129 -6.62 -19.64 -5.89
CA ARG A 129 -6.84 -19.21 -7.29
C ARG A 129 -8.26 -18.75 -7.55
N GLY A 130 -8.41 -17.68 -8.32
CA GLY A 130 -9.70 -17.04 -8.61
C GLY A 130 -10.25 -16.22 -7.44
N ALA A 131 -9.44 -15.91 -6.43
CA ALA A 131 -9.82 -15.08 -5.30
C ALA A 131 -9.73 -13.57 -5.58
N ALA A 132 -8.90 -13.15 -6.55
CA ALA A 132 -8.68 -11.74 -6.85
C ALA A 132 -9.88 -11.10 -7.55
N LYS A 133 -10.33 -9.95 -7.04
CA LYS A 133 -11.26 -9.03 -7.68
C LYS A 133 -10.51 -8.03 -8.58
N PRO A 134 -11.21 -7.24 -9.42
CA PRO A 134 -10.57 -6.21 -10.25
C PRO A 134 -9.70 -5.22 -9.47
N ASN A 135 -10.14 -4.76 -8.29
CA ASN A 135 -9.32 -3.85 -7.47
C ASN A 135 -8.02 -4.55 -6.99
N ASP A 136 -8.06 -5.84 -6.63
CA ASP A 136 -6.86 -6.57 -6.23
C ASP A 136 -5.84 -6.68 -7.39
N LEU A 137 -6.34 -6.83 -8.63
CA LEU A 137 -5.48 -6.77 -9.81
C LEU A 137 -4.83 -5.38 -9.97
N SER A 138 -5.61 -4.31 -9.84
CA SER A 138 -5.08 -2.93 -9.85
C SER A 138 -4.04 -2.71 -8.76
N LYS A 139 -4.25 -3.22 -7.54
CA LYS A 139 -3.28 -3.14 -6.44
C LYS A 139 -2.00 -3.87 -6.74
N ALA A 140 -2.04 -5.07 -7.35
CA ALA A 140 -0.82 -5.74 -7.80
C ALA A 140 -0.07 -4.91 -8.84
N HIS A 141 -0.78 -4.29 -9.79
CA HIS A 141 -0.20 -3.36 -10.76
C HIS A 141 0.46 -2.14 -10.14
N SER A 142 -0.24 -1.45 -9.24
CA SER A 142 0.26 -0.32 -8.45
C SER A 142 1.49 -0.72 -7.64
N THR A 143 1.45 -1.87 -6.96
CA THR A 143 2.56 -2.38 -6.15
C THR A 143 3.81 -2.68 -6.98
N ILE A 144 3.68 -3.27 -8.17
CA ILE A 144 4.84 -3.49 -9.07
C ILE A 144 5.43 -2.16 -9.53
N ARG A 145 4.60 -1.13 -9.79
CA ARG A 145 5.08 0.22 -10.11
C ARG A 145 5.76 0.89 -8.91
N GLN A 146 5.29 0.65 -7.68
CA GLN A 146 5.83 1.24 -6.46
C GLN A 146 7.31 0.90 -6.24
N PHE A 147 7.79 -0.24 -6.76
CA PHE A 147 9.23 -0.56 -6.75
C PHE A 147 10.10 0.49 -7.45
N TYR A 148 9.59 1.20 -8.46
CA TYR A 148 10.31 2.32 -9.05
C TYR A 148 10.57 3.39 -7.99
N ARG A 149 9.53 3.84 -7.30
CA ARG A 149 9.62 4.90 -6.29
C ARG A 149 10.54 4.48 -5.13
N ASP A 150 10.33 3.29 -4.59
CA ASP A 150 10.96 2.89 -3.33
C ASP A 150 12.35 2.25 -3.53
N TRP A 151 12.61 1.59 -4.66
CA TRP A 151 13.78 0.71 -4.80
C TRP A 151 14.55 0.86 -6.11
N SER A 152 14.20 1.84 -6.95
CA SER A 152 15.08 2.27 -8.05
C SER A 152 15.86 3.52 -7.68
N TYR A 153 17.04 3.69 -8.29
CA TYR A 153 17.90 4.84 -8.00
C TYR A 153 17.19 6.16 -8.32
N GLU A 154 16.54 6.25 -9.50
CA GLU A 154 15.85 7.47 -9.89
C GLU A 154 14.62 7.77 -9.04
N GLY A 155 13.77 6.78 -8.78
CA GLY A 155 12.59 6.99 -7.93
C GLY A 155 12.97 7.38 -6.51
N PHE A 156 13.96 6.69 -5.91
CA PHE A 156 14.46 7.07 -4.59
C PHE A 156 15.00 8.50 -4.59
N THR A 157 15.87 8.84 -5.55
CA THR A 157 16.51 10.15 -5.61
C THR A 157 15.50 11.29 -5.80
N LEU A 158 14.49 11.09 -6.64
CA LEU A 158 13.55 12.14 -7.02
C LEU A 158 12.36 12.26 -6.07
N GLU A 159 11.94 11.17 -5.43
CA GLU A 159 10.67 11.14 -4.70
C GLU A 159 10.82 10.79 -3.21
N VAL A 160 11.69 9.84 -2.85
CA VAL A 160 11.82 9.37 -1.46
C VAL A 160 12.87 10.15 -0.68
N LYS A 161 14.04 10.38 -1.26
CA LYS A 161 15.17 11.03 -0.60
C LYS A 161 14.82 12.43 -0.07
N PRO A 162 14.13 13.31 -0.82
CA PRO A 162 13.73 14.61 -0.28
C PRO A 162 12.86 14.50 0.98
N LEU A 163 11.92 13.55 0.99
CA LEU A 163 11.06 13.26 2.15
C LEU A 163 11.90 12.73 3.33
N LEU A 164 12.77 11.75 3.08
CA LEU A 164 13.67 11.17 4.07
C LEU A 164 14.59 12.23 4.70
N ASP A 165 15.19 13.10 3.90
CA ASP A 165 16.09 14.15 4.39
C ASP A 165 15.36 15.10 5.36
N THR A 166 14.12 15.48 5.06
CA THR A 166 13.28 16.29 5.98
C THR A 166 12.96 15.52 7.25
N VAL A 167 12.48 14.27 7.13
CA VAL A 167 12.17 13.41 8.29
C VAL A 167 13.40 13.26 9.20
N LEU A 168 14.57 12.95 8.64
CA LEU A 168 15.81 12.81 9.42
C LEU A 168 16.23 14.11 10.08
N SER A 169 16.04 15.25 9.42
CA SER A 169 16.30 16.57 10.02
C SER A 169 15.39 16.82 11.23
N ASP A 170 14.09 16.55 11.12
CA ASP A 170 13.14 16.75 12.22
C ASP A 170 13.36 15.75 13.36
N LEU A 171 13.71 14.50 13.04
CA LEU A 171 14.14 13.51 14.02
C LEU A 171 15.42 13.95 14.73
N GLN A 172 16.42 14.46 14.02
CA GLN A 172 17.65 14.95 14.66
C GLN A 172 17.38 16.13 15.60
N ALA A 173 16.44 17.01 15.26
CA ALA A 173 16.08 18.16 16.07
C ALA A 173 15.27 17.79 17.33
N ASN A 174 14.46 16.73 17.27
CA ASN A 174 13.49 16.40 18.33
C ASN A 174 13.79 15.10 19.09
N LEU A 175 14.43 14.13 18.42
CA LEU A 175 14.81 12.80 18.91
C LEU A 175 16.27 12.50 18.48
N PRO A 176 17.27 13.27 18.93
CA PRO A 176 18.64 13.09 18.50
C PRO A 176 19.18 11.72 18.94
N LEU A 177 19.89 11.05 18.04
CA LEU A 177 20.67 9.86 18.38
C LEU A 177 21.83 10.24 19.30
N ASN A 178 22.06 9.45 20.33
CA ASN A 178 23.21 9.63 21.22
C ASN A 178 24.43 8.91 20.62
N PRO A 179 25.49 9.63 20.20
CA PRO A 179 26.64 9.03 19.53
C PRO A 179 27.48 8.11 20.45
N THR A 180 27.25 8.16 21.77
CA THR A 180 27.86 7.27 22.76
C THR A 180 27.03 6.01 23.03
N SER A 181 25.85 5.87 22.44
CA SER A 181 25.01 4.67 22.53
C SER A 181 25.50 3.61 21.54
N THR A 182 26.75 3.19 21.73
CA THR A 182 27.21 1.90 21.21
C THR A 182 26.84 0.83 22.24
N THR A 183 26.35 -0.32 21.78
CA THR A 183 25.88 -1.49 22.54
C THR A 183 26.87 -2.04 23.59
N THR A 184 28.07 -1.48 23.69
CA THR A 184 29.15 -1.88 24.61
C THR A 184 29.24 -1.09 25.92
N THR A 185 28.47 -0.01 26.12
CA THR A 185 28.44 0.70 27.42
C THR A 185 27.05 0.63 28.07
N PRO A 186 26.89 -0.06 29.22
CA PRO A 186 25.60 -0.29 29.89
C PRO A 186 24.81 0.94 30.39
N ALA A 187 25.33 2.16 30.16
CA ALA A 187 24.79 3.39 30.74
C ALA A 187 24.23 4.38 29.71
N ALA A 188 24.36 4.10 28.40
CA ALA A 188 23.76 4.96 27.37
C ALA A 188 22.28 4.61 27.18
N PRO A 189 21.39 5.60 27.01
CA PRO A 189 19.98 5.33 26.69
C PRO A 189 19.87 4.66 25.32
N PRO A 190 18.89 3.75 25.12
CA PRO A 190 18.68 3.09 23.83
C PRO A 190 18.36 4.13 22.74
N PRO A 191 18.55 3.78 21.45
CA PRO A 191 18.04 4.57 20.34
C PRO A 191 16.53 4.84 20.47
N PRO A 192 16.01 5.97 19.95
CA PRO A 192 14.59 6.24 19.96
C PRO A 192 13.80 5.18 19.19
N GLU A 193 12.64 4.80 19.73
CA GLU A 193 11.70 3.87 19.11
C GLU A 193 10.70 4.61 18.22
N LEU A 194 10.70 4.30 16.93
CA LEU A 194 9.84 4.92 15.92
C LEU A 194 8.75 3.96 15.42
N LEU A 195 7.56 4.50 15.17
CA LEU A 195 6.48 3.82 14.46
C LEU A 195 6.22 4.51 13.11
N LEU A 196 6.18 3.73 12.03
CA LEU A 196 5.94 4.19 10.67
C LEU A 196 4.70 3.49 10.10
N PRO A 197 3.49 4.05 10.27
CA PRO A 197 2.29 3.51 9.65
C PRO A 197 2.25 3.79 8.14
N GLY A 198 1.68 2.87 7.36
CA GLY A 198 1.70 2.91 5.90
C GLY A 198 3.12 2.75 5.36
N ALA A 199 3.83 1.73 5.81
CA ALA A 199 5.26 1.57 5.53
C ALA A 199 5.58 1.23 4.06
N GLY A 200 4.59 0.89 3.24
CA GLY A 200 4.80 0.69 1.82
C GLY A 200 5.68 -0.53 1.52
N LEU A 201 6.63 -0.36 0.60
CA LEU A 201 7.67 -1.36 0.33
C LEU A 201 8.84 -1.28 1.32
N GLY A 202 8.72 -0.47 2.37
CA GLY A 202 9.67 -0.41 3.47
C GLY A 202 10.96 0.36 3.20
N ARG A 203 11.05 1.16 2.11
CA ARG A 203 12.28 1.94 1.84
C ARG A 203 12.56 2.97 2.94
N LEU A 204 11.55 3.75 3.34
CA LEU A 204 11.73 4.75 4.39
C LEU A 204 12.07 4.08 5.73
N LEU A 205 11.39 2.97 6.05
CA LEU A 205 11.70 2.14 7.23
C LEU A 205 13.17 1.72 7.24
N PHE A 206 13.64 1.11 6.15
CA PHE A 206 15.02 0.69 5.98
C PHE A 206 16.01 1.84 6.18
N GLU A 207 15.73 3.01 5.63
CA GLU A 207 16.61 4.19 5.76
C GLU A 207 16.64 4.77 7.19
N LEU A 208 15.52 4.73 7.93
CA LEU A 208 15.47 5.12 9.34
C LEU A 208 16.32 4.19 10.21
N CYS A 209 16.19 2.88 10.01
CA CYS A 209 17.02 1.87 10.70
C CYS A 209 18.49 2.03 10.33
N ARG A 210 18.77 2.25 9.04
CA ARG A 210 20.12 2.53 8.54
C ARG A 210 20.68 3.81 9.16
N ALA A 211 19.88 4.82 9.46
CA ALA A 211 20.33 6.03 10.14
C ALA A 211 20.66 5.82 11.64
N GLY A 212 20.19 4.72 12.25
CA GLY A 212 20.47 4.34 13.63
C GLY A 212 19.26 4.38 14.57
N TYR A 213 18.05 4.62 14.06
CA TYR A 213 16.81 4.58 14.84
C TYR A 213 16.23 3.18 14.90
N ASN A 214 15.66 2.79 16.05
CA ASN A 214 14.81 1.60 16.08
C ASN A 214 13.47 1.98 15.44
N ALA A 215 13.02 1.21 14.46
CA ALA A 215 11.80 1.54 13.74
C ALA A 215 10.96 0.30 13.43
N THR A 216 9.66 0.44 13.66
CA THR A 216 8.64 -0.54 13.31
C THR A 216 7.75 0.04 12.23
N GLY A 217 7.75 -0.58 11.06
CA GLY A 217 6.77 -0.31 10.01
C GLY A 217 5.45 -1.00 10.30
N ASN A 218 4.35 -0.42 9.85
CA ASN A 218 3.04 -1.06 9.83
C ASN A 218 2.42 -0.95 8.44
N GLU A 219 1.90 -2.07 7.95
CA GLU A 219 1.25 -2.14 6.64
C GLU A 219 0.05 -3.09 6.71
N ILE A 220 -1.05 -2.72 6.05
CA ILE A 220 -2.30 -3.49 6.01
C ILE A 220 -2.43 -4.30 4.72
N SER A 221 -1.83 -3.83 3.63
CA SER A 221 -1.96 -4.45 2.31
C SER A 221 -1.05 -5.67 2.18
N TYR A 222 -1.66 -6.85 1.99
CA TYR A 222 -0.92 -8.07 1.70
C TYR A 222 -0.11 -8.02 0.40
N HIS A 223 -0.50 -7.17 -0.57
CA HIS A 223 0.31 -6.92 -1.76
C HIS A 223 1.65 -6.28 -1.36
N GLN A 224 1.60 -5.21 -0.57
CA GLN A 224 2.80 -4.50 -0.13
C GLN A 224 3.61 -5.28 0.91
N LEU A 225 2.97 -6.03 1.81
CA LEU A 225 3.67 -6.91 2.78
C LEU A 225 4.48 -8.00 2.06
N LEU A 226 3.92 -8.66 1.06
CA LEU A 226 4.64 -9.66 0.28
C LEU A 226 5.78 -9.05 -0.54
N ALA A 227 5.52 -7.91 -1.19
CA ALA A 227 6.52 -7.20 -1.98
C ALA A 227 7.67 -6.61 -1.13
N SER A 228 7.36 -6.05 0.05
CA SER A 228 8.34 -5.55 1.00
C SER A 228 9.19 -6.67 1.59
N ASN A 229 8.59 -7.80 1.96
CA ASN A 229 9.33 -8.98 2.41
C ASN A 229 10.30 -9.46 1.33
N PHE A 230 9.84 -9.54 0.08
CA PHE A 230 10.67 -9.94 -1.05
C PHE A 230 11.89 -9.04 -1.22
N ILE A 231 11.70 -7.73 -1.30
CA ILE A 231 12.79 -6.80 -1.61
C ILE A 231 13.78 -6.67 -0.45
N LEU A 232 13.29 -6.69 0.79
CA LEU A 232 14.09 -6.56 2.01
C LEU A 232 14.89 -7.83 2.33
N ASN A 233 14.34 -9.02 2.06
CA ASN A 233 14.88 -10.27 2.59
C ASN A 233 15.27 -11.31 1.54
N CYS A 234 14.84 -11.19 0.28
CA CYS A 234 15.02 -12.25 -0.73
C CYS A 234 15.90 -11.84 -1.92
N THR A 235 16.14 -10.54 -2.11
CA THR A 235 17.16 -10.11 -3.07
C THR A 235 18.57 -10.43 -2.56
N THR A 236 19.52 -10.53 -3.48
CA THR A 236 20.88 -11.03 -3.20
C THR A 236 21.97 -10.03 -3.57
N HIS A 237 21.66 -9.09 -4.46
CA HIS A 237 22.55 -8.01 -4.88
C HIS A 237 21.76 -6.82 -5.44
N GLU A 238 22.44 -5.70 -5.60
CA GLU A 238 21.91 -4.51 -6.27
C GLU A 238 21.60 -4.81 -7.74
N ASP A 239 20.63 -4.10 -8.30
CA ASP A 239 20.24 -4.18 -9.71
C ASP A 239 19.82 -5.58 -10.20
N GLN A 240 19.35 -6.45 -9.29
CA GLN A 240 18.99 -7.83 -9.60
C GLN A 240 17.81 -7.97 -10.58
N TYR A 241 16.80 -7.11 -10.46
CA TYR A 241 15.60 -7.17 -11.31
C TYR A 241 15.52 -5.95 -12.21
N ALA A 242 15.16 -6.18 -13.48
CA ALA A 242 14.79 -5.11 -14.39
C ALA A 242 13.28 -4.84 -14.28
N ILE A 243 12.90 -3.57 -14.28
CA ILE A 243 11.49 -3.15 -14.30
C ILE A 243 11.25 -2.07 -15.35
N TYR A 244 10.01 -2.00 -15.83
CA TYR A 244 9.51 -1.01 -16.78
C TYR A 244 8.21 -0.41 -16.23
N PRO A 245 8.30 0.54 -15.28
CA PRO A 245 7.14 1.04 -14.54
C PRO A 245 6.11 1.76 -15.42
N SER A 246 6.54 2.31 -16.57
CA SER A 246 5.69 3.08 -17.49
C SER A 246 5.28 2.31 -18.75
N ALA A 247 5.63 1.02 -18.87
CA ALA A 247 5.38 0.23 -20.09
C ALA A 247 3.90 0.13 -20.45
N THR A 248 3.03 0.10 -19.45
CA THR A 248 1.58 -0.05 -19.62
C THR A 248 0.86 1.28 -19.88
N THR A 249 1.52 2.43 -19.66
CA THR A 249 0.95 3.77 -19.85
C THR A 249 1.02 4.21 -21.31
N PHE A 250 -0.12 4.46 -21.96
CA PHE A 250 -0.18 4.94 -23.35
C PHE A 250 -0.63 6.40 -23.49
N THR A 251 -1.17 6.97 -22.43
CA THR A 251 -1.58 8.37 -22.32
C THR A 251 -0.36 9.23 -22.00
N ASN A 252 -0.34 10.48 -22.49
CA ASN A 252 0.68 11.47 -22.16
C ASN A 252 2.15 11.05 -22.42
N VAL A 253 2.38 10.10 -23.33
CA VAL A 253 3.73 9.60 -23.66
C VAL A 253 4.43 10.51 -24.68
N THR A 254 5.58 11.07 -24.31
CA THR A 254 6.43 11.89 -25.20
C THR A 254 7.16 11.08 -26.26
N SER A 255 7.64 9.87 -25.91
CA SER A 255 8.31 8.97 -26.86
C SER A 255 8.29 7.52 -26.37
N ARG A 256 8.36 6.55 -27.30
CA ARG A 256 8.42 5.12 -26.91
C ARG A 256 9.71 4.75 -26.19
N ARG A 257 10.81 5.45 -26.48
CA ARG A 257 12.07 5.35 -25.71
C ARG A 257 11.87 5.68 -24.23
N ASN A 258 11.03 6.68 -23.94
CA ASN A 258 10.73 7.06 -22.57
C ASN A 258 9.75 6.07 -21.90
N GLN A 259 8.68 5.67 -22.61
CA GLN A 259 7.73 4.66 -22.11
C GLN A 259 8.41 3.34 -21.76
N LEU A 260 9.36 2.90 -22.59
CA LEU A 260 10.14 1.67 -22.43
C LEU A 260 11.46 1.91 -21.67
N ARG A 261 11.53 2.95 -20.85
CA ARG A 261 12.72 3.17 -20.02
C ARG A 261 12.82 2.04 -19.00
N ARG A 262 13.93 1.31 -19.08
CA ARG A 262 14.29 0.28 -18.13
C ARG A 262 14.90 0.90 -16.87
N HIS A 263 14.50 0.41 -15.72
CA HIS A 263 15.14 0.64 -14.42
C HIS A 263 15.56 -0.71 -13.81
N THR A 264 16.37 -0.65 -12.75
CA THR A 264 16.81 -1.82 -11.99
C THR A 264 16.56 -1.62 -10.51
N ILE A 265 16.31 -2.73 -9.81
CA ILE A 265 16.02 -2.78 -8.38
C ILE A 265 16.68 -4.02 -7.73
N PRO A 266 16.97 -3.96 -6.43
CA PRO A 266 17.04 -2.74 -5.63
C PRO A 266 18.28 -1.91 -6.01
N ASP A 267 18.19 -0.59 -5.94
CA ASP A 267 19.34 0.34 -6.10
C ASP A 267 20.36 0.20 -4.97
N VAL A 268 19.91 -0.30 -3.82
CA VAL A 268 20.73 -0.61 -2.66
C VAL A 268 20.32 -1.98 -2.11
N HIS A 269 21.26 -2.92 -2.02
CA HIS A 269 20.96 -4.23 -1.44
C HIS A 269 20.88 -4.10 0.09
N PRO A 270 19.73 -4.40 0.73
CA PRO A 270 19.51 -4.11 2.15
C PRO A 270 20.57 -4.72 3.08
N ALA A 271 20.84 -6.03 2.94
CA ALA A 271 21.79 -6.71 3.82
C ALA A 271 23.23 -6.19 3.66
N THR A 272 23.69 -5.97 2.42
CA THR A 272 25.04 -5.44 2.17
C THR A 272 25.19 -4.01 2.68
N ALA A 273 24.18 -3.17 2.52
CA ALA A 273 24.20 -1.79 2.99
C ALA A 273 24.23 -1.68 4.52
N ILE A 274 23.51 -2.55 5.23
CA ILE A 274 23.57 -2.66 6.68
C ILE A 274 24.95 -3.17 7.12
N GLN A 275 25.46 -4.24 6.50
CA GLN A 275 26.78 -4.79 6.82
C GLN A 275 27.89 -3.75 6.62
N ALA A 276 27.86 -3.00 5.52
CA ALA A 276 28.85 -1.95 5.25
C ALA A 276 28.88 -0.89 6.36
N ARG A 277 27.72 -0.52 6.93
CA ARG A 277 27.67 0.40 8.07
C ARG A 277 28.28 -0.18 9.32
N LEU A 278 27.97 -1.43 9.63
CA LEU A 278 28.52 -2.14 10.78
C LEU A 278 30.05 -2.26 10.67
N ASP A 279 30.56 -2.57 9.48
CA ASP A 279 32.01 -2.64 9.19
C ASP A 279 32.71 -1.29 9.38
N HIS A 280 31.99 -0.18 9.16
CA HIS A 280 32.45 1.18 9.42
C HIS A 280 32.22 1.66 10.87
N GLY A 281 31.67 0.82 11.75
CA GLY A 281 31.35 1.18 13.13
C GLY A 281 30.26 2.24 13.25
N LEU A 282 29.40 2.37 12.23
CA LEU A 282 28.28 3.31 12.22
C LEU A 282 27.04 2.67 12.88
N PRO A 283 26.21 3.45 13.59
CA PRO A 283 25.00 2.92 14.22
C PRO A 283 24.00 2.43 13.17
N VAL A 284 23.32 1.35 13.53
CA VAL A 284 22.17 0.75 12.83
C VAL A 284 21.16 0.39 13.90
N GLY A 285 19.90 0.79 13.72
CA GLY A 285 18.82 0.45 14.63
C GLY A 285 18.07 -0.81 14.20
N GLU A 286 17.20 -1.29 15.09
CA GLU A 286 16.35 -2.45 14.84
C GLU A 286 15.25 -2.12 13.80
N MET A 287 14.95 -3.09 12.93
CA MET A 287 13.94 -2.96 11.88
C MET A 287 12.87 -4.04 12.07
N ASN A 288 11.62 -3.62 12.28
CA ASN A 288 10.47 -4.51 12.41
C ASN A 288 9.37 -4.12 11.42
N MET A 289 8.55 -5.08 10.99
CA MET A 289 7.36 -4.83 10.17
C MET A 289 6.16 -5.57 10.76
N ALA A 290 5.06 -4.86 11.01
CA ALA A 290 3.83 -5.40 11.56
C ALA A 290 2.71 -5.39 10.50
N ALA A 291 2.17 -6.56 10.20
CA ALA A 291 1.01 -6.70 9.33
C ALA A 291 -0.28 -6.42 10.10
N GLY A 292 -1.15 -5.56 9.56
CA GLY A 292 -2.49 -5.34 10.09
C GLY A 292 -2.93 -3.87 10.08
N ASP A 293 -4.20 -3.67 10.46
CA ASP A 293 -4.79 -2.34 10.58
C ASP A 293 -4.07 -1.52 11.67
N PHE A 294 -3.71 -0.28 11.32
CA PHE A 294 -3.00 0.64 12.22
C PHE A 294 -3.76 0.89 13.53
N ILE A 295 -5.06 1.20 13.45
CA ILE A 295 -5.88 1.48 14.62
C ILE A 295 -5.98 0.24 15.51
N LEU A 296 -6.31 -0.91 14.93
CA LEU A 296 -6.50 -2.15 15.70
C LEU A 296 -5.20 -2.64 16.34
N SER A 297 -4.06 -2.46 15.67
CA SER A 297 -2.77 -2.89 16.18
C SER A 297 -2.29 -2.00 17.33
N TYR A 298 -2.53 -0.69 17.24
CA TYR A 298 -1.82 0.31 18.04
C TYR A 298 -2.70 1.11 19.01
N SER A 299 -4.02 0.96 18.98
CA SER A 299 -4.93 1.52 20.00
C SER A 299 -4.97 0.69 21.30
N THR A 300 -4.29 -0.45 21.31
CA THR A 300 -4.24 -1.43 22.40
C THR A 300 -3.53 -0.90 23.65
N ALA A 301 -3.80 -1.53 24.80
CA ALA A 301 -3.18 -1.13 26.07
C ALA A 301 -1.67 -1.43 26.09
N GLU A 302 -1.26 -2.46 25.36
CA GLU A 302 0.12 -2.94 25.21
C GLU A 302 0.98 -1.94 24.43
N CYS A 303 0.39 -1.28 23.42
CA CYS A 303 1.08 -0.27 22.63
C CYS A 303 1.11 1.11 23.28
N ARG A 304 0.43 1.30 24.43
CA ARG A 304 0.37 2.60 25.10
C ARG A 304 1.77 3.03 25.55
N HIS A 305 2.19 4.21 25.10
CA HIS A 305 3.51 4.80 25.42
C HIS A 305 4.71 3.96 24.93
N ALA A 306 4.51 3.11 23.91
CA ALA A 306 5.57 2.27 23.37
C ALA A 306 6.65 3.07 22.61
N PHE A 307 6.25 4.15 21.91
CA PHE A 307 7.12 4.82 20.92
C PHE A 307 7.54 6.23 21.35
N ASP A 308 8.76 6.62 20.98
CA ASP A 308 9.28 7.99 21.14
C ASP A 308 8.83 8.89 19.99
N GLY A 309 8.68 8.33 18.79
CA GLY A 309 8.27 9.05 17.59
C GLY A 309 7.29 8.26 16.71
N VAL A 310 6.41 8.98 16.03
CA VAL A 310 5.63 8.48 14.89
C VAL A 310 6.03 9.28 13.66
N VAL A 311 6.30 8.58 12.55
CA VAL A 311 6.60 9.20 11.26
C VAL A 311 5.52 8.75 10.29
N SER A 312 4.72 9.65 9.71
CA SER A 312 3.74 9.32 8.68
C SER A 312 4.08 10.03 7.38
N VAL A 313 4.16 9.28 6.27
CA VAL A 313 4.50 9.84 4.96
C VAL A 313 3.48 9.35 3.94
N PHE A 314 2.69 10.24 3.34
CA PHE A 314 1.57 9.89 2.44
C PHE A 314 0.61 8.85 3.05
N PHE A 315 0.19 9.10 4.31
CA PHE A 315 -0.60 8.14 5.09
C PHE A 315 -1.86 8.73 5.72
N ILE A 316 -1.81 9.95 6.26
CA ILE A 316 -2.94 10.45 7.08
C ILE A 316 -4.24 10.59 6.30
N ASP A 317 -4.15 10.75 4.99
CA ASP A 317 -5.25 10.87 4.05
C ASP A 317 -5.86 9.52 3.64
N THR A 318 -5.27 8.40 4.08
CA THR A 318 -5.88 7.06 4.03
C THR A 318 -6.85 6.83 5.20
N ALA A 319 -7.07 7.83 6.07
CA ALA A 319 -7.98 7.70 7.20
C ALA A 319 -9.43 7.94 6.74
N PRO A 320 -10.38 7.01 6.96
CA PRO A 320 -11.79 7.35 6.88
C PRO A 320 -12.15 8.35 7.97
N ASN A 321 -11.64 8.14 9.18
CA ASN A 321 -11.81 9.04 10.31
C ASN A 321 -10.45 9.40 10.89
N LEU A 322 -9.93 10.59 10.51
CA LEU A 322 -8.63 11.07 10.97
C LEU A 322 -8.52 11.14 12.50
N ILE A 323 -9.63 11.38 13.21
CA ILE A 323 -9.63 11.43 14.68
C ILE A 323 -9.12 10.10 15.26
N ARG A 324 -9.50 8.97 14.67
CA ARG A 324 -9.05 7.64 15.14
C ARG A 324 -7.55 7.44 14.94
N TYR A 325 -6.99 7.96 13.85
CA TYR A 325 -5.54 7.97 13.66
C TYR A 325 -4.86 8.84 14.72
N ILE A 326 -5.37 10.06 14.97
CA ILE A 326 -4.82 10.95 16.01
C ILE A 326 -4.90 10.31 17.41
N GLU A 327 -6.02 9.66 17.74
CA GLU A 327 -6.20 8.93 19.00
C GLU A 327 -5.21 7.77 19.14
N THR A 328 -5.01 7.00 18.07
CA THR A 328 -4.07 5.86 18.01
C THR A 328 -2.63 6.33 18.17
N VAL A 329 -2.22 7.37 17.44
CA VAL A 329 -0.90 7.99 17.59
C VAL A 329 -0.71 8.52 19.01
N ARG A 330 -1.72 9.19 19.56
CA ARG A 330 -1.70 9.65 20.95
C ARG A 330 -1.65 8.50 21.94
N ASN A 331 -2.23 7.33 21.68
CA ASN A 331 -2.08 6.17 22.56
C ASN A 331 -0.61 5.71 22.59
N CYS A 332 -0.02 5.57 21.40
CA CYS A 332 1.31 5.02 21.17
C CYS A 332 2.47 5.88 21.68
N LEU A 333 2.39 7.19 21.46
CA LEU A 333 3.50 8.09 21.78
C LEU A 333 3.71 8.22 23.27
N ARG A 334 4.95 8.20 23.75
CA ARG A 334 5.26 8.60 25.13
C ARG A 334 4.88 10.07 25.36
N PRO A 335 4.53 10.48 26.59
CA PRO A 335 4.42 11.90 26.92
C PRO A 335 5.69 12.66 26.47
N GLY A 336 5.52 13.72 25.67
CA GLY A 336 6.64 14.46 25.08
C GLY A 336 7.22 13.88 23.78
N GLY A 337 6.78 12.70 23.34
CA GLY A 337 7.11 12.13 22.03
C GLY A 337 6.56 12.97 20.88
N VAL A 338 7.12 12.78 19.67
CA VAL A 338 6.81 13.61 18.50
C VAL A 338 6.17 12.81 17.36
N TRP A 339 5.26 13.45 16.65
CA TRP A 339 4.69 12.97 15.40
C TRP A 339 5.16 13.88 14.27
N ILE A 340 5.89 13.31 13.32
CA ILE A 340 6.34 13.96 12.09
C ILE A 340 5.45 13.45 10.95
N ASN A 341 4.83 14.37 10.22
CA ASN A 341 3.98 14.02 9.08
C ASN A 341 4.43 14.77 7.82
N ILE A 342 4.48 14.07 6.68
CA ILE A 342 4.63 14.69 5.36
C ILE A 342 3.72 14.00 4.36
N GLY A 343 2.71 14.69 3.84
CA GLY A 343 1.85 14.12 2.80
C GLY A 343 0.84 15.12 2.24
N PRO A 344 0.17 14.78 1.14
CA PRO A 344 -1.00 15.50 0.69
C PRO A 344 -2.19 15.25 1.63
N LEU A 345 -3.34 15.83 1.28
CA LEU A 345 -4.64 15.53 1.89
C LEU A 345 -5.58 15.02 0.78
N LEU A 346 -5.16 13.96 0.08
CA LEU A 346 -5.95 13.29 -0.95
C LEU A 346 -6.79 12.21 -0.24
N TRP A 347 -7.93 12.62 0.30
CA TRP A 347 -8.77 11.77 1.14
C TRP A 347 -9.33 10.58 0.36
N HIS A 348 -8.90 9.36 0.73
CA HIS A 348 -9.19 8.12 -0.03
C HIS A 348 -10.68 7.70 -0.01
N PHE A 349 -11.52 8.38 0.77
CA PHE A 349 -12.91 8.00 1.01
C PHE A 349 -13.90 9.12 0.72
N ASP A 350 -13.50 10.13 -0.06
CA ASP A 350 -14.34 11.29 -0.41
C ASP A 350 -15.61 10.90 -1.20
N ASP A 351 -15.54 9.85 -2.01
CA ASP A 351 -16.65 9.35 -2.81
C ASP A 351 -17.56 8.31 -2.09
N ARG A 352 -17.31 7.99 -0.81
CA ARG A 352 -18.14 7.01 -0.07
C ARG A 352 -19.55 7.53 0.25
N VAL A 353 -20.55 7.08 -0.51
CA VAL A 353 -21.97 7.35 -0.21
C VAL A 353 -22.51 6.43 0.90
N HIS A 354 -23.00 7.01 2.00
CA HIS A 354 -23.66 6.25 3.06
C HIS A 354 -24.92 5.52 2.58
N GLY A 355 -24.94 4.19 2.70
CA GLY A 355 -26.15 3.35 2.51
C GLY A 355 -26.25 2.55 1.21
N GLY A 356 -25.20 2.52 0.37
CA GLY A 356 -25.15 1.70 -0.85
C GLY A 356 -24.98 0.18 -0.62
N ASP A 357 -24.52 -0.23 0.56
CA ASP A 357 -24.20 -1.62 0.90
C ASP A 357 -25.42 -2.47 1.29
N LYS A 358 -26.38 -2.63 0.38
CA LYS A 358 -27.31 -3.76 0.46
C LYS A 358 -27.02 -4.87 -0.55
N ASN A 359 -26.01 -4.72 -1.41
CA ASN A 359 -25.61 -5.78 -2.35
C ASN A 359 -24.09 -5.87 -2.66
N SER A 360 -23.24 -5.07 -2.03
CA SER A 360 -21.78 -5.17 -2.13
C SER A 360 -21.23 -5.82 -0.86
N ASN A 361 -20.69 -7.03 -0.98
CA ASN A 361 -19.94 -7.72 0.07
C ASN A 361 -18.53 -7.11 0.21
N ASP A 362 -18.42 -5.78 0.22
CA ASP A 362 -17.15 -5.04 0.21
C ASP A 362 -16.76 -4.53 1.60
N LYS A 363 -16.82 -5.46 2.57
CA LYS A 363 -16.31 -5.24 3.92
C LYS A 363 -14.91 -5.83 4.05
N SER A 364 -13.97 -5.21 3.34
CA SER A 364 -12.52 -5.21 3.59
C SER A 364 -11.86 -4.79 2.29
N ASN A 365 -11.73 -3.49 2.03
CA ASN A 365 -10.73 -2.93 1.12
C ASN A 365 -10.75 -1.41 1.27
N GLY A 366 -9.77 -0.90 1.99
CA GLY A 366 -9.58 0.52 2.29
C GLY A 366 -8.59 1.21 1.35
N ASP A 367 -8.38 0.70 0.13
CA ASP A 367 -7.55 1.39 -0.86
C ASP A 367 -8.24 1.29 -2.22
N ASP A 368 -8.89 2.38 -2.62
CA ASP A 368 -9.12 2.68 -4.02
C ASP A 368 -7.98 3.63 -4.42
N ASP A 369 -6.93 3.06 -5.03
CA ASP A 369 -5.90 3.84 -5.70
C ASP A 369 -6.56 4.49 -6.91
N ASP A 370 -6.91 5.77 -6.78
CA ASP A 370 -7.46 6.59 -7.87
C ASP A 370 -6.33 6.93 -8.87
N ASP A 371 -5.91 5.94 -9.66
CA ASP A 371 -5.30 6.17 -10.97
C ASP A 371 -6.40 6.82 -11.83
N ASN A 372 -6.48 8.15 -11.79
CA ASN A 372 -7.30 8.96 -12.69
C ASN A 372 -6.79 8.81 -14.15
N ASP A 373 -7.06 7.66 -14.75
CA ASP A 373 -7.19 7.47 -16.20
C ASP A 373 -8.70 7.46 -16.49
N ASP A 374 -9.24 8.65 -16.79
CA ASP A 374 -10.62 8.86 -17.28
C ASP A 374 -10.85 8.10 -18.61
N ASP A 375 -11.22 6.82 -18.54
CA ASP A 375 -11.83 6.08 -19.65
C ASP A 375 -13.33 6.46 -19.72
N VAL A 376 -13.61 7.64 -20.30
CA VAL A 376 -14.98 8.06 -20.62
C VAL A 376 -15.48 7.28 -21.85
N ASP A 377 -15.94 6.05 -21.63
CA ASP A 377 -16.74 5.30 -22.61
C ASP A 377 -18.24 5.50 -22.33
N ARG A 378 -18.74 6.69 -22.68
CA ARG A 378 -20.16 6.89 -22.97
C ARG A 378 -20.36 6.80 -24.48
N ASN A 379 -21.00 5.73 -24.96
CA ASN A 379 -22.12 5.76 -25.93
C ASN A 379 -22.42 4.38 -26.53
N ASN A 380 -23.69 3.95 -26.41
CA ASN A 380 -24.65 3.56 -27.48
C ASN A 380 -25.78 2.72 -26.84
N GLU A 381 -27.09 2.85 -27.11
CA GLU A 381 -27.91 3.31 -28.25
C GLU A 381 -29.27 3.81 -27.69
N THR A 382 -29.72 5.03 -28.01
CA THR A 382 -30.78 5.36 -28.99
C THR A 382 -31.99 4.42 -29.04
N ASP A 383 -33.16 4.91 -28.61
CA ASP A 383 -34.28 5.09 -29.56
C ASP A 383 -35.35 6.08 -29.08
N ALA A 384 -35.88 6.81 -30.05
CA ALA A 384 -36.76 7.96 -29.92
C ALA A 384 -38.23 7.59 -29.71
N ASN A 385 -38.98 8.38 -28.92
CA ASN A 385 -40.19 9.08 -29.42
C ASN A 385 -40.87 10.00 -28.39
N THR A 386 -41.44 11.04 -28.96
CA THR A 386 -42.20 12.19 -28.43
C THR A 386 -43.52 11.87 -27.69
N HIS A 387 -43.87 12.75 -26.73
CA HIS A 387 -45.14 12.99 -25.98
C HIS A 387 -46.46 13.02 -26.84
N PRO A 388 -47.71 13.22 -26.30
CA PRO A 388 -48.25 13.35 -24.91
C PRO A 388 -49.66 12.68 -24.62
N HIS A 389 -50.19 12.91 -23.40
CA HIS A 389 -51.62 13.03 -22.97
C HIS A 389 -52.51 11.80 -22.58
N SER A 390 -52.91 11.82 -21.29
CA SER A 390 -54.26 11.67 -20.68
C SER A 390 -55.22 10.49 -20.92
N HIS A 391 -55.83 10.07 -19.80
CA HIS A 391 -57.21 9.57 -19.55
C HIS A 391 -57.41 8.14 -19.01
N SER A 392 -57.84 8.11 -17.74
CA SER A 392 -58.94 7.33 -17.10
C SER A 392 -59.30 5.92 -17.58
N HIS A 393 -59.39 4.97 -16.63
CA HIS A 393 -60.69 4.46 -16.16
C HIS A 393 -60.57 3.53 -14.93
N ASP A 394 -61.53 3.75 -14.01
CA ASP A 394 -61.92 2.98 -12.83
C ASP A 394 -62.40 1.54 -13.09
N ALA A 395 -62.33 0.72 -12.02
CA ALA A 395 -63.24 -0.36 -11.55
C ALA A 395 -62.45 -1.60 -11.09
N GLN A 396 -62.72 -2.30 -9.98
CA GLN A 396 -63.81 -2.25 -9.01
C GLN A 396 -63.38 -2.97 -7.70
N ARG A 397 -63.75 -2.33 -6.60
CA ARG A 397 -63.90 -2.75 -5.18
C ARG A 397 -64.30 -4.21 -4.90
N HIS A 398 -63.82 -4.72 -3.75
CA HIS A 398 -64.66 -5.39 -2.74
C HIS A 398 -64.15 -5.12 -1.30
N HIS A 399 -65.09 -4.96 -0.36
CA HIS A 399 -64.96 -4.43 1.02
C HIS A 399 -65.13 -5.53 2.10
N SER A 400 -64.21 -5.54 3.10
CA SER A 400 -64.35 -5.60 4.60
C SER A 400 -65.15 -6.76 5.30
N PRO A 401 -65.04 -7.04 6.64
CA PRO A 401 -64.42 -6.26 7.75
C PRO A 401 -63.71 -7.16 8.86
N PRO A 402 -63.55 -6.78 10.17
CA PRO A 402 -62.22 -6.78 10.84
C PRO A 402 -62.12 -7.54 12.20
N HIS A 403 -60.94 -8.00 12.65
CA HIS A 403 -60.75 -8.36 14.07
C HIS A 403 -59.31 -8.22 14.59
N GLY A 404 -59.16 -7.50 15.72
CA GLY A 404 -58.31 -7.88 16.85
C GLY A 404 -56.85 -7.40 16.89
N ARG A 405 -56.57 -6.29 17.59
CA ARG A 405 -55.24 -6.01 18.18
C ARG A 405 -55.10 -6.69 19.54
N PRO A 406 -53.89 -7.14 19.91
CA PRO A 406 -53.44 -7.08 21.30
C PRO A 406 -52.25 -6.12 21.47
N HIS A 407 -52.17 -5.54 22.66
CA HIS A 407 -51.17 -4.57 23.13
C HIS A 407 -49.77 -5.18 23.35
N PRO A 408 -48.70 -4.35 23.38
CA PRO A 408 -47.31 -4.82 23.48
C PRO A 408 -46.87 -5.10 24.92
N HIS A 409 -46.04 -6.13 25.08
CA HIS A 409 -45.33 -6.47 26.32
C HIS A 409 -44.15 -5.50 26.58
N PRO A 410 -43.75 -5.29 27.85
CA PRO A 410 -42.77 -4.28 28.23
C PRO A 410 -41.33 -4.69 27.86
N HIS A 411 -40.59 -3.69 27.41
CA HIS A 411 -39.18 -3.75 27.03
C HIS A 411 -38.29 -4.45 28.08
N GLN A 412 -37.74 -5.61 27.71
CA GLN A 412 -36.48 -6.07 28.27
C GLN A 412 -35.38 -5.13 27.75
N ARG A 413 -34.69 -4.46 28.68
CA ARG A 413 -33.45 -3.75 28.37
C ARG A 413 -32.45 -4.77 27.83
N THR A 414 -32.24 -4.76 26.52
CA THR A 414 -31.06 -5.37 25.91
C THR A 414 -29.86 -4.58 26.39
N HIS A 415 -28.90 -5.27 27.00
CA HIS A 415 -27.55 -4.75 27.20
C HIS A 415 -27.03 -4.18 25.87
N PRO A 416 -26.30 -3.05 25.85
CA PRO A 416 -25.67 -2.59 24.62
C PRO A 416 -24.76 -3.73 24.13
N ALA A 417 -24.97 -4.18 22.90
CA ALA A 417 -23.97 -5.00 22.23
C ALA A 417 -22.65 -4.22 22.30
N GLU A 418 -21.58 -4.85 22.79
CA GLU A 418 -20.24 -4.31 22.65
C GLU A 418 -20.05 -4.02 21.17
N ILE A 419 -19.88 -2.74 20.84
CA ILE A 419 -19.60 -2.32 19.47
C ILE A 419 -18.18 -2.79 19.22
N GLU A 420 -18.04 -3.87 18.46
CA GLU A 420 -16.76 -4.37 17.97
C GLU A 420 -16.04 -3.23 17.23
N ASP A 421 -14.82 -2.90 17.66
CA ASP A 421 -13.96 -1.89 17.02
C ASP A 421 -13.52 -2.43 15.66
N LYS A 422 -13.83 -1.70 14.59
CA LYS A 422 -13.60 -2.13 13.21
C LYS A 422 -12.41 -1.44 12.55
N GLY A 423 -11.61 -0.68 13.31
CA GLY A 423 -10.48 0.06 12.78
C GLY A 423 -10.90 1.00 11.64
N ILE A 424 -10.24 0.92 10.49
CA ILE A 424 -10.58 1.73 9.31
C ILE A 424 -11.91 1.35 8.66
N ALA A 425 -12.54 0.24 9.05
CA ALA A 425 -13.85 -0.16 8.53
C ALA A 425 -15.03 0.43 9.32
N GLU A 426 -14.77 1.27 10.33
CA GLU A 426 -15.81 2.05 11.00
C GLU A 426 -16.48 3.06 10.05
N PRO A 427 -17.80 3.30 10.19
CA PRO A 427 -18.51 4.25 9.35
C PRO A 427 -18.18 5.71 9.72
N GLY A 428 -18.26 6.58 8.71
CA GLY A 428 -18.04 8.02 8.85
C GLY A 428 -16.73 8.44 8.20
N SER A 429 -16.84 9.11 7.05
CA SER A 429 -15.73 9.78 6.38
C SER A 429 -16.02 11.27 6.23
N PHE A 430 -14.98 12.08 6.35
CA PHE A 430 -15.05 13.52 6.14
C PHE A 430 -13.67 14.07 5.79
N GLU A 431 -13.67 15.06 4.91
CA GLU A 431 -12.47 15.72 4.43
C GLU A 431 -12.16 16.93 5.30
N LEU A 432 -10.93 17.04 5.78
CA LEU A 432 -10.44 18.24 6.46
C LEU A 432 -9.46 18.97 5.57
N CYS A 433 -9.50 20.31 5.60
CA CYS A 433 -8.40 21.10 5.05
C CYS A 433 -7.20 21.10 6.01
N ASP A 434 -6.03 21.50 5.51
CA ASP A 434 -4.79 21.55 6.28
C ASP A 434 -4.91 22.37 7.58
N GLU A 435 -5.54 23.55 7.52
CA GLU A 435 -5.77 24.38 8.72
C GLU A 435 -6.60 23.65 9.79
N GLU A 436 -7.63 22.90 9.37
CA GLU A 436 -8.48 22.12 10.26
C GLU A 436 -7.75 20.92 10.85
N VAL A 437 -6.89 20.25 10.09
CA VAL A 437 -6.02 19.17 10.59
C VAL A 437 -5.11 19.70 11.72
N ILE A 438 -4.46 20.85 11.52
CA ILE A 438 -3.58 21.46 12.52
C ILE A 438 -4.35 21.88 13.79
N GLN A 439 -5.54 22.45 13.62
CA GLN A 439 -6.41 22.79 14.74
C GLN A 439 -6.88 21.54 15.50
N LEU A 440 -7.25 20.47 14.79
CA LEU A 440 -7.70 19.22 15.37
C LEU A 440 -6.58 18.57 16.20
N LEU A 441 -5.36 18.47 15.68
CA LEU A 441 -4.19 17.99 16.42
C LEU A 441 -4.01 18.74 17.76
N SER A 442 -4.12 20.06 17.71
CA SER A 442 -4.00 20.92 18.89
C SER A 442 -5.07 20.64 19.94
N GLN A 443 -6.32 20.43 19.51
CA GLN A 443 -7.46 20.07 20.37
C GLN A 443 -7.32 18.65 20.93
N CYS A 444 -6.74 17.73 20.17
CA CYS A 444 -6.48 16.34 20.57
C CYS A 444 -5.25 16.19 21.47
N GLY A 445 -4.64 17.28 21.94
CA GLY A 445 -3.58 17.24 22.93
C GLY A 445 -2.17 17.21 22.36
N PHE A 446 -1.98 17.68 21.12
CA PHE A 446 -0.66 17.95 20.57
C PHE A 446 -0.28 19.44 20.66
N GLU A 447 1.01 19.71 20.71
CA GLU A 447 1.63 21.02 20.54
C GLU A 447 2.32 21.03 19.17
N ILE A 448 1.92 21.94 18.27
CA ILE A 448 2.52 22.05 16.94
C ILE A 448 3.86 22.79 17.08
N LEU A 449 4.96 22.11 16.77
CA LEU A 449 6.31 22.66 16.83
C LEU A 449 6.73 23.31 15.51
N ARG A 450 6.24 22.76 14.40
CA ARG A 450 6.51 23.20 13.03
C ARG A 450 5.31 22.85 12.15
N HIS A 451 4.97 23.72 11.23
CA HIS A 451 3.99 23.47 10.16
C HIS A 451 4.33 24.33 8.96
N GLU A 452 4.39 23.71 7.78
CA GLU A 452 4.64 24.37 6.50
C GLU A 452 4.05 23.54 5.34
N ILE A 453 3.89 24.16 4.17
CA ILE A 453 3.50 23.46 2.94
C ILE A 453 4.72 23.29 2.05
N LEU A 454 5.22 22.06 1.94
CA LEU A 454 6.36 21.73 1.09
C LEU A 454 5.97 21.75 -0.40
N GLY A 455 6.87 22.28 -1.24
CA GLY A 455 6.67 22.36 -2.68
C GLY A 455 5.72 23.48 -3.14
N GLY A 456 5.41 24.43 -2.25
CA GLY A 456 4.89 25.74 -2.66
C GLY A 456 6.00 26.65 -3.15
N ASP A 457 5.66 27.62 -4.00
CA ASP A 457 6.59 28.69 -4.36
C ASP A 457 7.01 29.42 -3.08
N GLU A 458 8.29 29.33 -2.73
CA GLU A 458 8.91 30.28 -1.80
C GLU A 458 8.68 31.67 -2.40
N ASP A 459 7.89 32.51 -1.70
CA ASP A 459 7.64 33.93 -1.96
C ASP A 459 8.02 34.44 -3.37
N GLU A 460 7.03 34.79 -4.21
CA GLU A 460 7.24 35.61 -5.41
C GLU A 460 7.98 36.96 -5.14
N ASN A 461 8.24 37.29 -3.87
CA ASN A 461 9.01 38.47 -3.44
C ASN A 461 10.46 38.20 -3.03
N ALA A 462 10.96 36.96 -3.07
CA ALA A 462 12.32 36.60 -2.66
C ALA A 462 13.25 36.32 -3.86
N ILE A 463 13.15 37.09 -4.95
CA ILE A 463 14.18 37.09 -5.99
C ILE A 463 15.21 38.17 -5.63
N ASP A 464 16.25 37.79 -4.88
CA ASP A 464 17.52 38.50 -4.90
C ASP A 464 18.23 38.14 -6.23
N PRO A 465 18.40 39.09 -7.18
CA PRO A 465 19.01 38.79 -8.48
C PRO A 465 20.50 38.45 -8.41
N ALA A 466 21.13 38.52 -7.23
CA ALA A 466 22.58 38.34 -7.06
C ALA A 466 23.02 36.96 -6.55
N SER A 467 22.10 36.07 -6.15
CA SER A 467 22.47 34.73 -5.67
C SER A 467 22.68 33.75 -6.83
N THR A 468 23.94 33.59 -7.24
CA THR A 468 24.37 32.64 -8.30
C THR A 468 24.62 31.22 -7.78
N THR A 469 24.02 30.86 -6.64
CA THR A 469 24.01 29.48 -6.13
C THR A 469 22.57 29.00 -6.08
N ALA A 470 22.04 28.54 -7.22
CA ALA A 470 20.75 27.88 -7.30
C ALA A 470 20.81 26.50 -6.64
N SER A 471 20.84 26.48 -5.31
CA SER A 471 20.30 25.38 -4.53
C SER A 471 18.80 25.38 -4.79
N ARG A 472 18.36 24.68 -5.84
CA ARG A 472 16.94 24.40 -6.07
C ARG A 472 16.37 23.85 -4.75
N ALA A 473 15.32 24.47 -4.21
CA ALA A 473 14.64 23.94 -3.03
C ALA A 473 14.39 22.44 -3.23
N PRO A 474 14.64 21.58 -2.23
CA PRO A 474 14.59 20.12 -2.37
C PRO A 474 13.24 19.60 -2.91
N PHE A 475 12.19 20.41 -2.80
CA PHE A 475 10.81 20.08 -3.19
C PHE A 475 10.30 20.75 -4.48
N GLY A 476 11.09 21.63 -5.14
CA GLY A 476 10.71 22.28 -6.41
C GLY A 476 9.24 22.75 -6.47
N PHE A 477 8.53 22.42 -7.56
CA PHE A 477 7.09 22.67 -7.75
C PHE A 477 6.18 21.54 -7.19
N GLY A 478 6.55 20.94 -6.06
CA GLY A 478 5.84 19.80 -5.45
C GLY A 478 6.55 18.45 -5.66
N LEU A 479 6.03 17.41 -5.03
CA LEU A 479 6.58 16.04 -5.04
C LEU A 479 5.81 15.11 -5.98
N GLY A 480 6.52 14.20 -6.65
CA GLY A 480 5.88 13.12 -7.40
C GLY A 480 5.53 11.93 -6.50
N TYR A 481 4.64 11.07 -6.99
CA TYR A 481 4.36 9.75 -6.42
C TYR A 481 4.24 8.74 -7.57
N MET A 482 5.25 7.88 -7.73
CA MET A 482 5.39 6.95 -8.86
C MET A 482 5.30 7.67 -10.24
N GLN A 483 5.88 8.86 -10.33
CA GLN A 483 5.74 9.75 -11.47
C GLN A 483 6.80 9.47 -12.54
N ASP A 484 6.39 9.32 -13.80
CA ASP A 484 7.31 9.39 -14.94
C ASP A 484 7.69 10.87 -15.19
N PRO A 485 8.96 11.28 -14.98
CA PRO A 485 9.39 12.67 -15.17
C PRO A 485 9.35 13.12 -16.64
N SER A 486 9.11 12.21 -17.58
CA SER A 486 9.04 12.49 -19.01
C SER A 486 7.62 12.45 -19.60
N SER A 487 6.61 12.17 -18.76
CA SER A 487 5.20 12.25 -19.13
C SER A 487 4.81 13.71 -19.45
N LEU A 488 3.92 13.88 -20.43
CA LEU A 488 3.28 15.15 -20.75
C LEU A 488 2.35 15.64 -19.62
N LEU A 489 1.92 14.74 -18.74
CA LEU A 489 1.14 15.04 -17.54
C LEU A 489 1.99 14.78 -16.30
N GLN A 490 2.12 15.80 -15.44
CA GLN A 490 2.89 15.74 -14.20
C GLN A 490 1.97 16.02 -13.01
N ASN A 491 1.58 14.97 -12.29
CA ASN A 491 0.87 15.13 -11.02
C ASN A 491 1.91 15.41 -9.93
N ARG A 492 1.74 16.52 -9.21
CA ARG A 492 2.66 16.97 -8.17
C ARG A 492 1.89 17.36 -6.92
N TYR A 493 2.36 16.91 -5.77
CA TYR A 493 1.75 17.19 -4.48
C TYR A 493 2.49 18.32 -3.77
N ARG A 494 1.73 19.27 -3.26
CA ARG A 494 2.18 20.18 -2.22
C ARG A 494 1.82 19.55 -0.88
N CYS A 495 2.83 19.14 -0.12
CA CYS A 495 2.61 18.32 1.06
C CYS A 495 2.47 19.19 2.30
N SER A 496 1.46 18.90 3.12
CA SER A 496 1.40 19.38 4.50
C SER A 496 2.51 18.69 5.29
N HIS A 497 3.45 19.50 5.77
CA HIS A 497 4.52 19.05 6.65
C HIS A 497 4.31 19.66 8.03
N TRP A 498 4.33 18.82 9.07
CA TRP A 498 4.34 19.31 10.44
C TRP A 498 5.05 18.36 11.39
N VAL A 499 5.50 18.94 12.51
CA VAL A 499 6.03 18.24 13.67
C VAL A 499 5.18 18.61 14.87
N ALA A 500 4.57 17.62 15.51
CA ALA A 500 3.65 17.81 16.63
C ALA A 500 4.13 17.02 17.85
N ARG A 501 4.25 17.66 19.01
CA ARG A 501 4.63 17.01 20.28
C ARG A 501 3.39 16.61 21.08
N ARG A 502 3.34 15.38 21.56
CA ARG A 502 2.30 14.95 22.49
C ARG A 502 2.45 15.70 23.82
N LYS A 503 1.42 16.44 24.25
CA LYS A 503 1.40 17.09 25.58
C LYS A 503 1.40 16.04 26.70
N ALA A 504 1.98 16.42 27.84
CA ALA A 504 2.14 15.57 29.02
C ALA A 504 0.82 15.01 29.54
#